data_AF-A0A835GJA0-F1
#
_entry.id   AF-A0A835GJA0-F1
#
_cell.length_a   1.000
_cell.length_b   1.000
_cell.length_c   1.000
_cell.angle_alpha   90.00
_cell.angle_beta   90.00
_cell.angle_gamma   90.00
#
_symmetry.space_group_name_H-M   'P 1'
#
loop_
_entity.id
_entity.type
_entity.pdbx_description
1 polymer ?
#
loop_
_entity_poly.entity_id
_entity_poly.type
_entity_poly.pdbx_seq_one_letter_code
_entity_poly.pdbx_strand_id
1 'polypeptide(L)'
;MAKILFLIFVSWASVAFALEAEKFSCDYQFGDPTWNFTKVYYDKGHTLPKGSKHAQTLLPVEEGYMISFVCVNIPGVNKTTTQVAFSSLHHKVSIELAQRANTDVPYHILAKRHGY
;
A
#
# COMPACT_ATOMS: atom_id res chain seq x y z
N MET A 1 -57.99 -18.59 26.25
CA MET A 1 -56.70 -18.40 26.95
C MET A 1 -55.74 -19.49 26.50
N ALA A 2 -54.79 -19.16 25.63
CA ALA A 2 -53.81 -20.09 25.07
C ALA A 2 -52.41 -19.46 25.08
N LYS A 3 -51.59 -19.97 26.01
CA LYS A 3 -50.13 -20.20 25.99
C LYS A 3 -49.24 -19.36 25.05
N ILE A 4 -48.43 -18.50 25.69
CA ILE A 4 -46.98 -18.33 25.56
C ILE A 4 -46.32 -18.98 24.33
N LEU A 5 -45.73 -18.15 23.46
CA LEU A 5 -44.40 -18.42 22.90
C LEU A 5 -43.77 -17.11 22.41
N PHE A 6 -42.83 -16.64 23.24
CA PHE A 6 -41.63 -15.94 22.81
C PHE A 6 -41.17 -16.47 21.46
N LEU A 7 -40.88 -15.59 20.50
CA LEU A 7 -39.74 -15.72 19.60
C LEU A 7 -39.55 -14.40 18.87
N ILE A 8 -38.70 -13.59 19.50
CA ILE A 8 -37.99 -12.46 18.93
C ILE A 8 -37.19 -13.01 17.74
N PHE A 9 -37.76 -12.99 16.54
CA PHE A 9 -37.02 -13.18 15.29
C PHE A 9 -36.42 -11.83 14.87
N VAL A 10 -35.42 -11.38 15.64
CA VAL A 10 -34.38 -10.50 15.12
C VAL A 10 -33.49 -11.41 14.26
N SER A 11 -33.98 -11.77 13.07
CA SER A 11 -33.17 -12.42 12.05
C SER A 11 -32.30 -11.34 11.41
N TRP A 12 -31.20 -11.10 12.10
CA TRP A 12 -29.87 -10.79 11.57
C TRP A 12 -29.86 -10.29 10.13
N ALA A 13 -29.77 -8.96 10.03
CA ALA A 13 -29.13 -8.30 8.91
C ALA A 13 -27.69 -8.83 8.79
N SER A 14 -27.50 -9.93 8.08
CA SER A 14 -26.19 -10.31 7.53
C SER A 14 -25.92 -9.37 6.36
N VAL A 15 -25.62 -8.11 6.67
CA VAL A 15 -24.96 -7.22 5.70
C VAL A 15 -23.59 -7.85 5.48
N ALA A 16 -23.50 -8.70 4.48
CA ALA A 16 -22.26 -9.11 3.89
C ALA A 16 -21.63 -7.86 3.29
N PHE A 17 -20.96 -7.07 4.13
CA PHE A 17 -19.91 -6.18 3.70
C PHE A 17 -18.85 -7.10 3.09
N ALA A 18 -19.02 -7.39 1.80
CA ALA A 18 -17.89 -7.66 0.94
C ALA A 18 -16.99 -6.43 1.12
N LEU A 19 -15.98 -6.59 1.97
CA LEU A 19 -14.79 -5.76 1.96
C LEU A 19 -14.27 -5.84 0.54
N GLU A 20 -14.74 -4.96 -0.34
CA GLU A 20 -14.05 -4.62 -1.56
C GLU A 20 -12.65 -4.22 -1.10
N ALA A 21 -11.73 -5.17 -1.19
CA ALA A 21 -10.32 -4.93 -0.94
C ALA A 21 -9.97 -3.79 -1.90
N GLU A 22 -9.76 -2.61 -1.32
CA GLU A 22 -9.45 -1.38 -2.02
C GLU A 22 -8.37 -1.71 -3.05
N LYS A 23 -8.74 -1.71 -4.33
CA LYS A 23 -7.82 -2.08 -5.41
C LYS A 23 -6.81 -0.95 -5.54
N PHE A 24 -5.76 -1.04 -4.75
CA PHE A 24 -4.68 -0.09 -4.76
C PHE A 24 -4.03 -0.10 -6.15
N SER A 25 -4.11 1.01 -6.88
CA SER A 25 -3.50 1.15 -8.20
C SER A 25 -1.99 1.33 -8.05
N CYS A 26 -1.21 0.46 -8.71
CA CYS A 26 0.25 0.49 -8.66
C CYS A 26 0.84 1.08 -9.93
N ASP A 27 1.59 2.17 -9.79
CA ASP A 27 2.36 2.75 -10.90
C ASP A 27 3.68 2.01 -11.11
N TYR A 28 4.31 1.59 -10.01
CA TYR A 28 5.54 0.83 -9.97
C TYR A 28 5.38 -0.34 -9.01
N GLN A 29 5.80 -1.53 -9.45
CA GLN A 29 5.67 -2.78 -8.71
C GLN A 29 7.02 -3.48 -8.60
N PHE A 30 7.34 -3.94 -7.40
CA PHE A 30 8.50 -4.77 -7.11
C PHE A 30 8.04 -6.02 -6.34
N GLY A 31 8.32 -7.21 -6.87
CA GLY A 31 7.87 -8.48 -6.29
C GLY A 31 6.47 -8.91 -6.76
N ASP A 32 5.92 -9.93 -6.08
CA ASP A 32 4.67 -10.60 -6.47
C ASP A 32 3.60 -10.43 -5.38
N PRO A 33 2.46 -9.78 -5.68
CA PRO A 33 1.38 -9.55 -4.72
C PRO A 33 0.52 -10.79 -4.45
N THR A 34 0.68 -11.88 -5.23
CA THR A 34 -0.18 -13.08 -5.20
C THR A 34 0.22 -14.11 -4.15
N TRP A 35 1.32 -13.90 -3.43
CA TRP A 35 1.72 -14.79 -2.36
C TRP A 35 0.68 -14.75 -1.23
N ASN A 36 -0.03 -15.87 -1.05
CA ASN A 36 -1.20 -15.99 -0.16
C ASN A 36 -0.94 -15.66 1.32
N PHE A 37 0.32 -15.60 1.74
CA PHE A 37 0.72 -15.30 3.12
C PHE A 37 1.21 -13.85 3.31
N THR A 38 1.07 -13.00 2.30
CA THR A 38 1.58 -11.63 2.36
C THR A 38 0.58 -10.72 3.07
N LYS A 39 1.03 -10.08 4.15
CA LYS A 39 0.23 -9.09 4.87
C LYS A 39 0.72 -7.69 4.53
N VAL A 40 -0.22 -6.78 4.26
CA VAL A 40 0.08 -5.35 4.20
C VAL A 40 0.57 -4.93 5.59
N TYR A 41 1.74 -4.29 5.64
CA TYR A 41 2.33 -3.86 6.90
C TYR A 41 2.84 -2.41 6.83
N TYR A 42 3.03 -1.90 5.62
CA TYR A 42 3.34 -0.50 5.38
C TYR A 42 2.36 0.06 4.35
N ASP A 43 1.68 1.12 4.72
CA ASP A 43 0.70 1.81 3.89
C ASP A 43 0.74 3.28 4.31
N LYS A 44 1.57 4.07 3.62
CA LYS A 44 1.78 5.49 3.97
C LYS A 44 1.95 6.37 2.73
N GLY A 45 1.33 7.54 2.83
CA GLY A 45 1.58 8.67 1.96
C GLY A 45 2.82 9.46 2.39
N HIS A 46 3.52 9.99 1.39
CA HIS A 46 4.69 10.82 1.52
C HIS A 46 4.60 12.00 0.54
N THR A 47 5.55 12.93 0.68
CA THR A 47 5.62 14.10 -0.18
C THR A 47 7.08 14.37 -0.55
N LEU A 48 7.34 14.48 -1.85
CA LEU A 48 8.58 15.06 -2.37
C LEU A 48 8.37 16.58 -2.42
N PRO A 49 9.13 17.37 -1.65
CA PRO A 49 8.91 18.81 -1.58
C PRO A 49 9.33 19.50 -2.89
N LYS A 50 8.63 20.59 -3.22
CA LYS A 50 8.96 21.46 -4.36
C LYS A 50 10.45 21.82 -4.38
N GLY A 51 11.01 21.89 -5.58
CA GLY A 51 12.44 22.14 -5.79
C GLY A 51 13.34 20.90 -5.62
N SER A 52 12.81 19.79 -5.10
CA SER A 52 13.54 18.51 -5.04
C SER A 52 13.33 17.70 -6.31
N LYS A 53 14.34 16.89 -6.66
CA LYS A 53 14.25 15.88 -7.74
C LYS A 53 14.34 14.45 -7.23
N HIS A 54 14.63 14.29 -5.94
CA HIS A 54 14.97 13.02 -5.32
C HIS A 54 14.25 12.84 -3.98
N ALA A 55 13.67 11.66 -3.76
CA ALA A 55 13.15 11.24 -2.46
C ALA A 55 13.62 9.82 -2.13
N GLN A 56 13.81 9.57 -0.83
CA GLN A 56 14.06 8.24 -0.29
C GLN A 56 13.13 7.97 0.88
N THR A 57 12.57 6.75 0.91
CA THR A 57 11.78 6.24 2.03
C THR A 57 12.39 4.93 2.50
N LEU A 58 12.78 4.89 3.77
CA LEU A 58 13.15 3.65 4.45
C LEU A 58 11.89 2.98 5.00
N LEU A 59 11.68 1.72 4.60
CA LEU A 59 10.59 0.89 5.08
C LEU A 59 11.09 0.15 6.33
N PRO A 60 10.45 0.33 7.49
CA PRO A 60 10.82 -0.40 8.68
C PRO A 60 10.54 -1.89 8.47
N VAL A 61 11.44 -2.77 8.88
CA VAL A 61 11.25 -4.22 8.81
C VAL A 61 11.60 -4.80 10.17
N GLU A 62 10.68 -5.61 10.71
CA GLU A 62 10.90 -6.36 11.94
C GLU A 62 11.77 -7.58 11.67
N GLU A 63 12.56 -7.98 12.66
CA GLU A 63 13.21 -9.29 12.66
C GLU A 63 12.15 -10.40 12.51
N GLY A 64 12.44 -11.44 11.73
CA GLY A 64 11.43 -12.44 11.36
C GLY A 64 10.79 -12.22 9.99
N TYR A 65 10.90 -11.02 9.39
CA TYR A 65 10.19 -10.67 8.15
C TYR A 65 11.06 -10.14 7.01
N MET A 66 10.62 -10.42 5.78
CA MET A 66 11.15 -9.86 4.54
C MET A 66 10.04 -9.13 3.76
N ILE A 67 10.43 -8.11 2.99
CA ILE A 67 9.51 -7.43 2.08
C ILE A 67 9.32 -8.29 0.84
N SER A 68 8.10 -8.75 0.60
CA SER A 68 7.75 -9.61 -0.53
C SER A 68 7.22 -8.83 -1.74
N PHE A 69 6.63 -7.67 -1.46
CA PHE A 69 6.01 -6.84 -2.48
C PHE A 69 6.03 -5.37 -2.07
N VAL A 70 6.36 -4.48 -3.01
CA VAL A 70 6.26 -3.03 -2.88
C VAL A 70 5.51 -2.46 -4.06
N CYS A 71 4.53 -1.62 -3.77
CA CYS A 71 3.78 -0.84 -4.73
C CYS A 71 3.97 0.63 -4.44
N VAL A 72 4.31 1.40 -5.48
CA VAL A 72 4.45 2.86 -5.41
C VAL A 72 3.48 3.50 -6.39
N ASN A 73 2.74 4.49 -5.93
CA ASN A 73 1.84 5.30 -6.75
C ASN A 73 2.27 6.78 -6.66
N ILE A 74 2.40 7.46 -7.80
CA ILE A 74 2.89 8.84 -7.88
C ILE A 74 1.95 9.63 -8.82
N PRO A 75 0.77 10.05 -8.32
CA PRO A 75 -0.24 10.68 -9.15
C PRO A 75 0.25 12.02 -9.73
N GLY A 76 -0.11 12.28 -10.99
CA GLY A 76 0.18 13.55 -11.65
C GLY A 76 1.61 13.72 -12.16
N VAL A 77 2.45 12.68 -12.06
CA VAL A 77 3.83 12.70 -12.58
C VAL A 77 3.95 11.86 -13.84
N ASN A 78 4.73 12.34 -14.81
CA ASN A 78 5.02 11.56 -16.01
C ASN A 78 5.95 10.37 -15.68
N LYS A 79 5.41 9.16 -15.87
CA LYS A 79 6.11 7.91 -15.58
C LYS A 79 7.30 7.65 -16.51
N THR A 80 7.29 8.16 -17.74
CA THR A 80 8.39 7.92 -18.71
C THR A 80 9.67 8.65 -18.32
N THR A 81 9.55 9.71 -17.50
CA THR A 81 10.66 10.53 -17.02
C THR A 81 10.96 10.33 -15.54
N THR A 82 10.29 9.35 -14.91
CA THR A 82 10.39 9.09 -13.47
C THR A 82 10.95 7.70 -13.25
N GLN A 83 12.03 7.62 -12.47
CA GLN A 83 12.66 6.37 -12.08
C GLN A 83 12.32 6.08 -10.63
N VAL A 84 11.73 4.91 -10.38
CA VAL A 84 11.48 4.40 -9.03
C VAL A 84 12.26 3.11 -8.88
N ALA A 85 12.93 2.94 -7.76
CA ALA A 85 13.69 1.74 -7.44
C ALA A 85 13.42 1.29 -6.01
N PHE A 86 13.41 -0.02 -5.80
CA PHE A 86 13.38 -0.63 -4.47
C PHE A 86 14.66 -1.43 -4.24
N SER A 87 15.32 -1.18 -3.11
CA SER A 87 16.48 -1.94 -2.64
C SER A 87 16.05 -2.85 -1.48
N SER A 88 15.97 -4.16 -1.73
CA SER A 88 15.60 -5.14 -0.71
C SER A 88 16.61 -5.20 0.44
N LEU A 89 17.91 -5.02 0.16
CA LEU A 89 18.97 -5.04 1.18
C LEU A 89 18.88 -3.87 2.17
N HIS A 90 18.43 -2.71 1.71
CA HIS A 90 18.32 -1.50 2.54
C HIS A 90 16.86 -1.17 2.90
N HIS A 91 15.92 -2.01 2.52
CA HIS A 91 14.47 -1.80 2.64
C HIS A 91 14.05 -0.39 2.19
N LYS A 92 14.59 0.06 1.05
CA LYS A 92 14.53 1.47 0.65
C LYS A 92 13.84 1.65 -0.70
N VAL A 93 12.90 2.59 -0.75
CA VAL A 93 12.32 3.09 -2.00
C VAL A 93 13.01 4.41 -2.36
N SER A 94 13.46 4.54 -3.60
CA SER A 94 14.05 5.76 -4.15
C SER A 94 13.22 6.24 -5.34
N ILE A 95 12.94 7.54 -5.40
CA ILE A 95 12.24 8.19 -6.52
C ILE A 95 13.17 9.27 -7.07
N GLU A 96 13.47 9.20 -8.36
CA GLU A 96 14.22 10.21 -9.11
C GLU A 96 13.36 10.76 -10.25
N LEU A 97 13.16 12.07 -10.25
CA LEU A 97 12.51 12.79 -11.34
C LEU A 97 13.58 13.30 -12.33
N ALA A 98 13.27 13.29 -13.64
CA ALA A 98 14.16 13.87 -14.64
C ALA A 98 14.45 15.36 -14.42
N GLN A 99 13.52 16.09 -13.80
CA GLN A 99 13.64 17.50 -13.47
C GLN A 99 13.16 17.75 -12.04
N ARG A 100 13.55 18.88 -11.44
CA ARG A 100 13.07 19.28 -10.12
C ARG A 100 11.55 19.48 -10.15
N ALA A 101 10.88 19.05 -9.10
CA ALA A 101 9.46 19.22 -8.95
C ALA A 101 9.11 20.71 -8.83
N ASN A 102 8.18 21.18 -9.67
CA ASN A 102 7.69 22.56 -9.63
C ASN A 102 6.64 22.78 -8.51
N THR A 103 6.07 21.69 -8.02
CA THR A 103 5.11 21.64 -6.91
C THR A 103 5.51 20.52 -5.95
N ASP A 104 4.86 20.45 -4.79
CA ASP A 104 4.96 19.26 -3.95
C ASP A 104 4.34 18.08 -4.69
N VAL A 105 5.05 16.94 -4.71
CA VAL A 105 4.62 15.72 -5.40
C VAL A 105 4.25 14.68 -4.35
N PRO A 106 2.96 14.34 -4.18
CA PRO A 106 2.58 13.25 -3.31
C PRO A 106 2.99 11.92 -3.94
N TYR A 107 3.45 10.99 -3.11
CA TYR A 107 3.62 9.59 -3.50
C TYR A 107 3.19 8.69 -2.36
N HIS A 108 2.69 7.52 -2.71
CA HIS A 108 2.18 6.56 -1.76
C HIS A 108 2.92 5.24 -1.88
N ILE A 109 3.28 4.63 -0.76
CA ILE A 109 3.95 3.34 -0.73
C ILE A 109 3.10 2.35 0.06
N LEU A 110 2.77 1.26 -0.59
CA LEU A 110 2.22 0.06 0.02
C LEU A 110 3.28 -1.04 -0.02
N ALA A 111 3.62 -1.63 1.12
CA ALA A 111 4.49 -2.78 1.19
C ALA A 111 3.81 -3.94 1.91
N LYS A 112 3.98 -5.14 1.35
CA LYS A 112 3.62 -6.40 1.99
C LYS A 112 4.88 -7.14 2.44
N ARG A 113 4.74 -7.87 3.54
CA ARG A 113 5.80 -8.70 4.10
C ARG A 113 5.40 -10.16 4.16
N HIS A 114 6.41 -11.02 4.20
CA HIS A 114 6.32 -12.45 4.45
C HIS A 114 7.33 -12.83 5.54
N GLY A 115 6.98 -13.80 6.39
CA GLY A 115 7.92 -14.37 7.36
C GLY A 115 8.90 -15.31 6.66
N TYR A 116 10.10 -15.49 7.21
CA TYR A 116 11.03 -16.51 6.73
C TYR A 116 10.76 -17.89 7.32
#